data_AF-A0A9X5UCF7-F1
#
_entry.id   AF-A0A9X5UCF7-F1
#
_cell.length_a   1.000
_cell.length_b   1.000
_cell.length_c   1.000
_cell.angle_alpha   90.00
_cell.angle_beta   90.00
_cell.angle_gamma   90.00
#
_symmetry.space_group_name_H-M   'P 1'
#
loop_
_entity.id
_entity.type
_entity.pdbx_description
1 polymer ?
#
loop_
_entity_poly.entity_id
_entity_poly.type
_entity_poly.pdbx_seq_one_letter_code
_entity_poly.pdbx_strand_id
1 'polypeptide(L)'
;MPQQWDSAALLDFLVTQAGLPESDLPATLDVTFEDIGLDSLAYLQLQSEVFGSHGVELPADPPPGYTLADILDAVNLALAAR
;
A
#
# COMPACT_ATOMS: atom_id res chain seq x y z
N MET A 1 0.93 21.01 4.99
CA MET A 1 1.35 19.78 5.68
C MET A 1 1.80 18.83 4.59
N PRO A 2 3.02 18.27 4.63
CA PRO A 2 3.39 17.25 3.66
C PRO A 2 2.36 16.14 3.82
N GLN A 3 1.64 15.82 2.75
CA GLN A 3 0.70 14.71 2.74
C GLN A 3 1.57 13.46 2.73
N GLN A 4 2.02 12.99 3.90
CA GLN A 4 2.67 11.69 4.00
C GLN A 4 1.59 10.64 4.16
N TRP A 5 1.78 9.51 3.49
CA TRP A 5 0.89 8.38 3.66
C TRP A 5 1.40 7.56 4.83
N ASP A 6 0.58 7.42 5.86
CA ASP A 6 0.93 6.71 7.09
C ASP A 6 0.55 5.23 6.99
N SER A 7 1.22 4.40 7.78
CA SER A 7 0.92 2.97 7.91
C SER A 7 -0.54 2.71 8.27
N ALA A 8 -1.13 3.55 9.13
CA ALA A 8 -2.53 3.45 9.49
C ALA A 8 -3.47 3.67 8.29
N ALA A 9 -3.15 4.59 7.39
CA ALA A 9 -3.94 4.84 6.19
C ALA A 9 -3.82 3.70 5.18
N LEU A 10 -2.62 3.10 5.06
CA LEU A 10 -2.42 1.90 4.27
C LEU A 10 -3.24 0.74 4.83
N LEU A 11 -3.18 0.48 6.14
CA LEU A 11 -3.94 -0.60 6.79
C LEU A 11 -5.45 -0.38 6.66
N ASP A 12 -5.94 0.84 6.87
CA ASP A 12 -7.36 1.19 6.70
C ASP A 12 -7.82 0.97 5.24
N PHE A 13 -6.97 1.30 4.27
CA PHE A 13 -7.21 0.99 2.86
C PHE A 13 -7.28 -0.52 2.62
N LEU A 14 -6.36 -1.30 3.21
CA LEU A 14 -6.38 -2.76 3.07
C LEU A 14 -7.68 -3.35 3.62
N VAL A 15 -8.18 -2.83 4.74
CA VAL A 15 -9.45 -3.27 5.31
C VAL A 15 -10.64 -2.85 4.44
N THR A 16 -10.69 -1.57 4.06
CA THR A 16 -11.87 -0.99 3.43
C THR A 16 -11.98 -1.32 1.94
N GLN A 17 -10.87 -1.24 1.22
CA GLN A 17 -10.82 -1.37 -0.24
C GLN A 17 -10.38 -2.77 -0.65
N ALA A 18 -9.33 -3.30 -0.04
CA ALA A 18 -8.83 -4.63 -0.37
C ALA A 18 -9.63 -5.77 0.30
N GLY A 19 -10.51 -5.45 1.25
CA GLY A 19 -11.37 -6.41 1.92
C GLY A 19 -10.63 -7.31 2.92
N LEU A 20 -9.45 -6.90 3.38
CA LEU A 20 -8.69 -7.63 4.38
C LEU A 20 -9.39 -7.51 5.74
N PRO A 21 -9.77 -8.62 6.39
CA PRO A 21 -10.37 -8.53 7.72
C PRO A 21 -9.34 -8.00 8.73
N GLU A 22 -9.80 -7.22 9.71
CA GLU A 22 -8.92 -6.63 10.74
C GLU A 22 -8.11 -7.69 11.51
N SER A 23 -8.62 -8.91 11.61
CA SER A 23 -7.95 -10.07 12.23
C SER A 23 -6.74 -10.57 11.44
N ASP A 24 -6.68 -10.33 10.13
CA ASP A 24 -5.56 -10.68 9.24
C ASP A 24 -4.62 -9.48 9.00
N LEU A 25 -4.87 -8.33 9.64
CA LEU A 25 -3.94 -7.22 9.56
C LEU A 25 -2.60 -7.62 10.18
N PRO A 26 -1.49 -7.44 9.46
CA PRO A 26 -0.19 -7.76 9.99
C PRO A 26 0.17 -6.76 11.10
N ALA A 27 0.80 -7.26 12.16
CA ALA A 27 1.29 -6.40 13.25
C ALA A 27 2.45 -5.49 12.81
N THR A 28 3.09 -5.81 11.67
CA THR A 28 4.23 -5.10 11.11
C THR A 28 4.08 -4.97 9.59
N LEU A 29 4.56 -3.87 9.02
CA LEU A 29 4.57 -3.65 7.57
C LEU A 29 5.66 -4.43 6.83
N ASP A 30 6.47 -5.20 7.55
CA ASP A 30 7.57 -6.03 7.03
C ASP A 30 7.07 -7.39 6.47
N VAL A 31 5.81 -7.40 6.00
CA VAL A 31 5.18 -8.56 5.36
C VAL A 31 4.88 -8.25 3.91
N THR A 32 4.88 -9.28 3.08
CA THR A 32 4.55 -9.14 1.66
C THR A 32 3.04 -9.07 1.45
N PHE A 33 2.60 -8.56 0.30
CA PHE A 33 1.20 -8.61 -0.12
C PHE A 33 0.67 -10.06 -0.15
N GLU A 34 1.49 -11.01 -0.58
CA GLU A 34 1.13 -12.43 -0.66
C GLU A 34 0.97 -13.07 0.73
N ASP A 35 1.80 -12.68 1.71
CA ASP A 35 1.73 -13.21 3.09
C ASP A 35 0.40 -12.87 3.78
N ILE A 36 -0.19 -11.72 3.48
CA ILE A 36 -1.50 -11.29 4.01
C ILE A 36 -2.66 -11.70 3.10
N GLY A 37 -2.41 -12.53 2.09
CA GLY A 37 -3.44 -13.05 1.20
C GLY A 37 -4.04 -12.00 0.26
N LEU A 38 -3.32 -10.92 -0.04
CA LEU A 38 -3.77 -9.94 -1.02
C LEU A 38 -3.32 -10.33 -2.43
N ASP A 39 -4.31 -10.51 -3.29
CA ASP A 39 -4.09 -10.81 -4.70
C ASP A 39 -3.65 -9.56 -5.50
N SER A 40 -3.14 -9.80 -6.71
CA SER A 40 -2.79 -8.75 -7.69
C SER A 40 -3.91 -7.73 -7.96
N LEU A 41 -5.19 -8.11 -7.79
CA LEU A 41 -6.33 -7.20 -7.91
C LEU A 41 -6.39 -6.16 -6.79
N ALA A 42 -6.10 -6.56 -5.55
CA ALA A 42 -6.00 -5.64 -4.43
C ALA A 42 -4.85 -4.65 -4.64
N TYR A 43 -3.74 -5.11 -5.20
CA TYR A 43 -2.62 -4.24 -5.57
C TYR A 43 -3.02 -3.25 -6.68
N LEU A 44 -3.80 -3.65 -7.69
CA LEU A 44 -4.32 -2.71 -8.71
C LEU A 44 -5.27 -1.66 -8.12
N GLN A 45 -6.11 -2.04 -7.15
CA GLN A 45 -6.92 -1.07 -6.41
C GLN A 45 -6.06 -0.09 -5.64
N LEU A 46 -5.00 -0.57 -4.98
CA LEU A 46 -4.03 0.28 -4.27
C LEU A 46 -3.42 1.30 -5.22
N GLN A 47 -2.93 0.87 -6.39
CA GLN A 47 -2.40 1.76 -7.42
C GLN A 47 -3.42 2.83 -7.82
N SER A 48 -4.67 2.44 -8.03
CA SER A 48 -5.74 3.36 -8.44
C SER A 48 -6.06 4.40 -7.37
N GLU A 49 -6.10 3.99 -6.10
CA GLU A 49 -6.37 4.89 -4.96
C GLU A 49 -5.19 5.84 -4.73
N VAL A 50 -3.97 5.32 -4.73
CA VAL A 50 -2.75 6.13 -4.56
C VAL A 50 -2.63 7.15 -5.69
N PHE A 51 -2.93 6.74 -6.92
CA PHE A 51 -2.95 7.67 -8.05
C PHE A 51 -4.10 8.68 -7.94
N GLY A 52 -5.30 8.26 -7.53
CA GLY A 52 -6.46 9.16 -7.39
C GLY A 52 -6.33 10.17 -6.26
N SER A 53 -5.86 9.72 -5.10
CA SER A 53 -5.77 10.51 -3.86
C SER A 53 -4.47 11.29 -3.76
N HIS A 54 -3.34 10.72 -4.19
CA HIS A 54 -2.01 11.31 -4.05
C HIS A 54 -1.36 11.69 -5.39
N GLY A 55 -1.87 11.20 -6.53
CA GLY A 55 -1.26 11.41 -7.85
C GLY A 55 0.09 10.71 -7.98
N VAL A 56 0.32 9.64 -7.21
CA VAL A 56 1.54 8.85 -7.24
C VAL A 56 1.31 7.60 -8.09
N GLU A 57 2.24 7.33 -9.02
CA GLU A 57 2.24 6.10 -9.81
C GLU A 57 3.10 5.04 -9.11
N LEU A 58 2.44 3.98 -8.65
CA LEU A 58 3.09 2.80 -8.13
C LEU A 58 3.55 1.88 -9.29
N PRO A 59 4.56 1.02 -9.07
CA PRO A 59 5.01 0.08 -10.10
C PRO A 59 3.88 -0.89 -10.47
N ALA A 60 3.75 -1.19 -11.77
CA ALA A 60 2.67 -2.03 -12.28
C ALA A 60 2.69 -3.47 -11.71
N ASP A 61 3.88 -3.97 -11.39
CA ASP A 61 4.09 -5.31 -10.83
C ASP A 61 4.97 -5.18 -9.57
N PRO A 62 4.55 -5.75 -8.42
CA PRO A 62 5.35 -5.74 -7.22
C PRO A 62 6.58 -6.64 -7.40
N PRO A 63 7.81 -6.14 -7.16
CA PRO A 63 8.99 -6.99 -7.21
C PRO A 63 8.91 -8.13 -6.18
N PRO A 64 9.67 -9.22 -6.38
CA PRO A 64 9.70 -10.32 -5.41
C PRO A 64 10.22 -9.82 -4.05
N GLY A 65 9.46 -10.08 -2.99
CA GLY A 65 9.76 -9.62 -1.64
C GLY A 65 9.32 -8.18 -1.35
N TYR A 66 8.47 -7.58 -2.18
CA TYR A 66 7.96 -6.23 -1.94
C TYR A 66 7.00 -6.21 -0.75
N THR A 67 7.43 -5.54 0.32
CA THR A 67 6.67 -5.44 1.56
C THR A 67 5.71 -4.26 1.56
N LEU A 68 4.78 -4.25 2.51
CA LEU A 68 3.93 -3.07 2.76
C LEU A 68 4.77 -1.84 3.11
N ALA A 69 5.89 -2.02 3.83
CA ALA A 69 6.81 -0.95 4.17
C ALA A 69 7.45 -0.35 2.91
N ASP A 70 7.91 -1.19 1.98
CA ASP A 70 8.50 -0.73 0.72
C ASP A 70 7.51 0.09 -0.11
N ILE A 71 6.25 -0.32 -0.14
CA ILE A 71 5.19 0.43 -0.84
C ILE A 71 5.00 1.79 -0.19
N LEU A 72 4.89 1.83 1.14
CA LEU A 72 4.71 3.08 1.87
C LEU A 72 5.89 4.03 1.65
N ASP A 73 7.11 3.51 1.70
CA ASP A 73 8.33 4.26 1.40
C ASP A 73 8.36 4.76 -0.05
N ALA A 74 7.95 3.94 -1.03
CA ALA A 74 7.87 4.35 -2.43
C ALA A 74 6.87 5.50 -2.63
N VAL A 75 5.70 5.42 -2.00
CA VAL A 75 4.68 6.49 -2.06
C VAL A 75 5.19 7.76 -1.38
N ASN A 76 5.76 7.64 -0.19
CA ASN A 76 6.29 8.78 0.55
C ASN A 76 7.48 9.44 -0.18
N LEU A 77 8.34 8.66 -0.82
CA LEU A 77 9.45 9.15 -1.64
C LEU A 77 8.92 9.94 -2.85
N ALA A 78 7.90 9.42 -3.53
CA ALA A 78 7.26 10.11 -4.65
C ALA A 78 6.56 11.41 -4.22
N LEU A 79 5.92 11.40 -3.05
CA LEU A 79 5.30 12.59 -2.44
C LEU A 79 6.33 13.63 -2.02
N ALA A 80 7.49 13.20 -1.52
CA ALA A 80 8.58 14.09 -1.12
C ALA A 80 9.35 14.69 -2.32
N ALA A 81 9.36 14.01 -3.46
CA ALA A 81 9.99 14.49 -4.70
C ALA A 81 9.17 15.57 -5.43
N ARG A 82 7.96 15.89 -4.93
CA ARG A 82 7.00 16.80 -5.54
C ARG A 82 6.95 18.15 -4.82
#